data_AF-A0A1H9HE25-F1
#
_entry.id   AF-A0A1H9HE25-F1
#
_cell.length_a   1.000
_cell.length_b   1.000
_cell.length_c   1.000
_cell.angle_alpha   90.00
_cell.angle_beta   90.00
_cell.angle_gamma   90.00
#
_symmetry.space_group_name_H-M   'P 1'
#
loop_
_entity.id
_entity.type
_entity.pdbx_description
1 polymer ?
#
loop_
_entity_poly.entity_id
_entity_poly.type
_entity_poly.pdbx_seq_one_letter_code
_entity_poly.pdbx_strand_id
1 'polypeptide(L)'
;MQDSDVKTTEPETTESKKIPEKDKTDTSKTRKKALGWLEIFGFLLTFSVILKVMSYAIDPVRTDRPEMVLPRDKNVTAALNEKSDTMDVLIIGDSEAMVVASPQMMMDEAGISAYNCNQLGQRSFDTYLFTQKILKKQHPQVILLETNVIAQPTMLKTEALVTNSAIINDLFPVIRYHSNWRYLSGLEEPEAYDVERGYEKIEVVDPYNGEEYMVETEERGDINCIAIYNLDKIRKLCDEKNIPLVLISSPSPVNMNYPKHNTLQDYADKHGLDFIDFNVLKDEIGIDWSQDTGDAGDHINCYGAEKTTKYLINYLEENYDLPDHRED
;
A
#
# COMPACT_ATOMS: atom_id res chain seq x y z
N MET A 1 -84.58 24.10 75.44
CA MET A 1 -83.87 24.05 74.14
C MET A 1 -82.42 24.34 74.48
N GLN A 2 -81.46 23.45 74.30
CA GLN A 2 -81.35 22.40 73.29
C GLN A 2 -80.39 21.32 73.81
N ASP A 3 -80.78 20.06 73.64
CA ASP A 3 -80.01 18.87 73.99
C ASP A 3 -78.74 18.73 73.12
N SER A 4 -77.70 18.20 73.73
CA SER A 4 -76.44 17.80 73.12
C SER A 4 -76.48 16.31 72.77
N ASP A 5 -76.45 15.97 71.48
CA ASP A 5 -76.26 14.59 71.01
C ASP A 5 -74.84 14.37 70.49
N VAL A 6 -74.24 13.32 71.06
CA VAL A 6 -72.91 12.76 70.80
C VAL A 6 -72.92 11.99 69.48
N LYS A 7 -71.94 12.23 68.61
CA LYS A 7 -71.68 11.40 67.42
C LYS A 7 -70.28 10.81 67.51
N THR A 8 -70.21 9.52 67.78
CA THR A 8 -69.01 8.67 67.75
C THR A 8 -68.54 8.46 66.31
N THR A 9 -67.27 8.73 66.02
CA THR A 9 -66.58 8.41 64.77
C THR A 9 -65.87 7.06 64.88
N GLU A 10 -66.09 6.18 63.91
CA GLU A 10 -65.35 4.91 63.73
C GLU A 10 -63.87 5.16 63.36
N PRO A 11 -62.95 4.20 63.60
CA PRO A 11 -61.57 4.33 63.17
C PRO A 11 -61.39 3.88 61.71
N GLU A 12 -60.86 4.77 60.86
CA GLU A 12 -60.32 4.41 59.54
C GLU A 12 -59.07 3.53 59.70
N THR A 13 -59.10 2.37 59.05
CA THR A 13 -57.95 1.48 58.90
C THR A 13 -56.87 2.13 58.05
N THR A 14 -55.66 2.32 58.59
CA THR A 14 -54.48 2.76 57.83
C THR A 14 -54.02 1.66 56.86
N GLU A 15 -54.27 1.85 55.55
CA GLU A 15 -53.54 1.14 54.50
C GLU A 15 -52.10 1.66 54.43
N SER A 16 -51.12 0.78 54.64
CA SER A 16 -49.72 1.10 54.40
C SER A 16 -49.47 1.25 52.89
N LYS A 17 -49.21 2.47 52.41
CA LYS A 17 -48.65 2.69 51.06
C LYS A 17 -47.29 1.99 50.94
N LYS A 18 -47.22 0.89 50.19
CA LYS A 18 -45.95 0.33 49.71
C LYS A 18 -45.25 1.35 48.81
N ILE A 19 -44.06 1.78 49.21
CA ILE A 19 -43.12 2.50 48.34
C ILE A 19 -42.75 1.55 47.19
N PRO A 20 -42.80 1.96 45.90
CA PRO A 20 -42.44 1.08 44.80
C PRO A 20 -40.95 0.77 44.90
N GLU A 21 -40.64 -0.51 45.09
CA GLU A 21 -39.28 -1.04 45.08
C GLU A 21 -38.70 -0.79 43.68
N LYS A 22 -37.75 0.15 43.55
CA LYS A 22 -36.99 0.37 42.32
C LYS A 22 -36.45 -0.98 41.88
N ASP A 23 -36.87 -1.43 40.70
CA ASP A 23 -36.69 -2.79 40.22
C ASP A 23 -35.20 -3.20 40.23
N LYS A 24 -34.81 -3.94 41.28
CA LYS A 24 -33.46 -4.47 41.47
C LYS A 24 -33.06 -5.42 40.32
N THR A 25 -34.02 -5.92 39.55
CA THR A 25 -33.76 -6.83 38.43
C THR A 25 -33.23 -6.10 37.20
N ASP A 26 -33.65 -4.86 36.94
CA ASP A 26 -33.21 -4.07 35.79
C ASP A 26 -31.77 -3.53 36.00
N THR A 27 -31.48 -3.06 37.22
CA THR A 27 -30.13 -2.64 37.62
C THR A 27 -29.12 -3.79 37.65
N SER A 28 -29.55 -5.00 38.05
CA SER A 28 -28.77 -6.24 38.00
C SER A 28 -28.45 -6.68 36.56
N LYS A 29 -29.46 -6.69 35.67
CA LYS A 29 -29.26 -7.02 34.25
C LYS A 29 -28.32 -6.02 33.57
N THR A 30 -28.47 -4.73 33.88
CA THR A 30 -27.63 -3.66 33.34
C THR A 30 -26.19 -3.78 33.83
N ARG A 31 -25.97 -4.08 35.13
CA ARG A 31 -24.63 -4.39 35.68
C ARG A 31 -24.00 -5.63 35.07
N LYS A 32 -24.75 -6.71 34.86
CA LYS A 32 -24.23 -7.93 34.21
C LYS A 32 -23.82 -7.68 32.75
N LYS A 33 -24.62 -6.90 32.00
CA LYS A 33 -24.25 -6.46 30.65
C LYS A 33 -23.00 -5.59 30.68
N ALA A 34 -22.89 -4.66 31.63
CA ALA A 34 -21.70 -3.81 31.78
C ALA A 34 -20.45 -4.62 32.16
N LEU A 35 -20.56 -5.62 33.04
CA LEU A 35 -19.48 -6.55 33.34
C LEU A 35 -19.05 -7.36 32.11
N GLY A 36 -20.01 -7.89 31.34
CA GLY A 36 -19.69 -8.61 30.10
C GLY A 36 -18.95 -7.75 29.08
N TRP A 37 -19.32 -6.47 28.94
CA TRP A 37 -18.58 -5.53 28.09
C TRP A 37 -17.18 -5.22 28.64
N LEU A 38 -17.01 -5.14 29.96
CA LEU A 38 -15.69 -4.95 30.59
C LEU A 38 -14.79 -6.17 30.38
N GLU A 39 -15.33 -7.39 30.45
CA GLU A 39 -14.61 -8.63 30.17
C GLU A 39 -14.16 -8.69 28.70
N ILE A 40 -15.07 -8.39 27.76
CA ILE A 40 -14.74 -8.31 26.33
C ILE A 40 -13.66 -7.26 26.08
N PHE A 41 -13.81 -6.06 26.68
CA PHE A 41 -12.83 -4.99 26.53
C PHE A 41 -11.47 -5.38 27.13
N GLY A 42 -11.46 -6.00 28.31
CA GLY A 42 -10.26 -6.51 28.95
C GLY A 42 -9.55 -7.56 28.11
N PHE A 43 -10.31 -8.48 27.51
CA PHE A 43 -9.79 -9.47 26.56
C PHE A 43 -9.18 -8.80 25.33
N LEU A 44 -9.91 -7.90 24.66
CA LEU A 44 -9.44 -7.22 23.45
C LEU A 44 -8.18 -6.38 23.72
N LEU A 45 -8.11 -5.69 24.86
CA LEU A 45 -6.93 -4.93 25.26
C LEU A 45 -5.73 -5.86 25.49
N THR A 46 -5.93 -6.92 26.26
CA THR A 46 -4.88 -7.90 26.56
C THR A 46 -4.36 -8.56 25.28
N PHE A 47 -5.28 -8.98 24.41
CA PHE A 47 -4.95 -9.57 23.11
C PHE A 47 -4.17 -8.59 22.22
N SER A 48 -4.60 -7.33 22.17
CA SER A 48 -3.90 -6.28 21.41
C SER A 48 -2.48 -6.04 21.93
N VAL A 49 -2.28 -6.04 23.26
CA VAL A 49 -0.94 -5.92 23.86
C VAL A 49 -0.07 -7.12 23.47
N ILE A 50 -0.60 -8.35 23.54
CA ILE A 50 0.12 -9.56 23.13
C ILE A 50 0.53 -9.47 21.65
N LEU A 51 -0.40 -9.09 20.76
CA LEU A 51 -0.09 -8.89 19.34
C LEU A 51 1.02 -7.85 19.13
N LYS A 52 1.01 -6.76 19.90
CA LYS A 52 2.03 -5.71 19.78
C LYS A 52 3.40 -6.17 20.26
N VAL A 53 3.45 -6.94 21.35
CA VAL A 53 4.70 -7.54 21.85
C VAL A 53 5.26 -8.54 20.84
N MET A 54 4.43 -9.44 20.31
CA MET A 54 4.88 -10.38 19.28
C MET A 54 5.35 -9.65 18.01
N SER A 55 4.65 -8.59 17.61
CA SER A 55 5.05 -7.76 16.48
C SER A 55 6.46 -7.19 16.66
N TYR A 56 6.86 -6.83 17.89
CA TYR A 56 8.20 -6.31 18.16
C TYR A 56 9.30 -7.34 17.88
N ALA A 57 9.03 -8.62 18.12
CA ALA A 57 10.01 -9.70 17.96
C ALA A 57 10.12 -10.22 16.52
N ILE A 58 9.05 -10.05 15.72
CA ILE A 58 8.91 -10.72 14.42
C ILE A 58 9.02 -9.77 13.22
N ASP A 59 8.89 -8.46 13.46
CA ASP A 59 8.93 -7.43 12.43
C ASP A 59 10.34 -7.33 11.80
N PRO A 60 10.51 -7.73 10.53
CA PRO A 60 11.80 -7.78 9.84
C PRO A 60 12.39 -6.38 9.60
N VAL A 61 11.55 -5.35 9.43
CA VAL A 61 11.99 -3.95 9.27
C VAL A 61 12.55 -3.39 10.57
N ARG A 62 11.97 -3.82 11.70
CA ARG A 62 12.46 -3.42 13.03
C ARG A 62 13.70 -4.19 13.45
N THR A 63 13.79 -5.46 13.09
CA THR A 63 14.86 -6.35 13.53
C THR A 63 16.07 -6.34 12.60
N ASP A 64 16.03 -5.54 11.52
CA ASP A 64 17.07 -5.46 10.50
C ASP A 64 17.33 -6.82 9.85
N ARG A 65 16.23 -7.50 9.52
CA ARG A 65 16.20 -8.85 8.94
C ARG A 65 15.32 -8.93 7.71
N PRO A 66 15.61 -8.15 6.66
CA PRO A 66 14.80 -8.16 5.45
C PRO A 66 14.76 -9.51 4.72
N GLU A 67 15.69 -10.42 4.99
CA GLU A 67 15.71 -11.80 4.51
C GLU A 67 14.58 -12.67 5.09
N MET A 68 14.04 -12.28 6.25
CA MET A 68 12.97 -13.00 6.94
C MET A 68 11.59 -12.51 6.47
N VAL A 69 11.28 -12.64 5.19
CA VAL A 69 9.96 -12.33 4.64
C VAL A 69 9.55 -13.31 3.55
N LEU A 70 8.23 -13.41 3.33
CA LEU A 70 7.72 -14.10 2.16
C LEU A 70 8.22 -13.45 0.87
N PRO A 71 8.41 -14.20 -0.23
CA PRO A 71 8.90 -13.65 -1.50
C PRO A 71 8.14 -12.42 -1.97
N ARG A 72 6.82 -12.40 -1.78
CA ARG A 72 5.95 -11.26 -2.08
C ARG A 72 6.42 -9.93 -1.46
N ASP A 73 6.95 -9.97 -0.24
CA ASP A 73 7.31 -8.79 0.56
C ASP A 73 8.80 -8.43 0.49
N LYS A 74 9.60 -9.22 -0.27
CA LYS A 74 11.06 -9.14 -0.27
C LYS A 74 11.55 -7.75 -0.67
N ASN A 75 11.17 -7.26 -1.85
CA ASN A 75 11.69 -6.01 -2.43
C ASN A 75 11.30 -4.78 -1.60
N VAL A 76 10.05 -4.67 -1.16
CA VAL A 76 9.63 -3.53 -0.32
C VAL A 76 10.25 -3.58 1.08
N THR A 77 10.40 -4.77 1.67
CA THR A 77 11.07 -4.91 2.98
C THR A 77 12.55 -4.56 2.84
N ALA A 78 13.14 -4.87 1.71
CA ALA A 78 14.49 -4.48 1.36
C ALA A 78 14.66 -2.96 1.28
N ALA A 79 13.86 -2.29 0.46
CA ALA A 79 13.84 -0.83 0.39
C ALA A 79 13.63 -0.15 1.77
N LEU A 80 12.82 -0.74 2.66
CA LEU A 80 12.59 -0.22 4.02
C LEU A 80 13.78 -0.40 4.98
N ASN A 81 14.62 -1.40 4.75
CA ASN A 81 15.82 -1.68 5.55
C ASN A 81 17.07 -1.01 4.98
N GLU A 82 17.03 -0.49 3.76
CA GLU A 82 18.17 0.20 3.18
C GLU A 82 18.74 1.31 4.08
N LYS A 83 20.06 1.48 3.95
CA LYS A 83 20.80 2.53 4.63
C LYS A 83 20.21 3.88 4.26
N SER A 84 20.16 4.79 5.23
CA SER A 84 19.63 6.14 5.03
C SER A 84 20.36 6.87 3.91
N ASP A 85 19.57 7.60 3.10
CA ASP A 85 20.04 8.49 2.04
C ASP A 85 20.96 7.81 1.01
N THR A 86 20.52 6.66 0.50
CA THR A 86 21.21 5.91 -0.56
C THR A 86 20.38 5.77 -1.83
N MET A 87 19.20 6.39 -1.89
CA MET A 87 18.28 6.32 -3.04
C MET A 87 17.91 7.72 -3.50
N ASP A 88 18.39 8.11 -4.68
CA ASP A 88 18.06 9.39 -5.30
C ASP A 88 16.74 9.34 -6.05
N VAL A 89 16.43 8.17 -6.63
CA VAL A 89 15.22 7.91 -7.40
C VAL A 89 14.49 6.71 -6.80
N LEU A 90 13.25 6.92 -6.36
CA LEU A 90 12.38 5.82 -5.93
C LEU A 90 11.41 5.45 -7.05
N ILE A 91 11.40 4.19 -7.46
CA ILE A 91 10.39 3.65 -8.37
C ILE A 91 9.42 2.83 -7.53
N ILE A 92 8.25 3.38 -7.22
CA ILE A 92 7.27 2.78 -6.32
C ILE A 92 6.13 2.13 -7.11
N GLY A 93 5.77 0.89 -6.76
CA GLY A 93 4.67 0.20 -7.46
C GLY A 93 4.52 -1.27 -7.09
N ASP A 94 3.86 -2.02 -7.97
CA ASP A 94 3.73 -3.48 -7.86
C ASP A 94 4.76 -4.20 -8.76
N SER A 95 4.40 -5.35 -9.33
CA SER A 95 5.28 -6.11 -10.21
C SER A 95 5.66 -5.36 -11.50
N GLU A 96 4.89 -4.37 -11.93
CA GLU A 96 5.27 -3.54 -13.08
C GLU A 96 6.49 -2.65 -12.74
N ALA A 97 6.53 -2.09 -11.53
CA ALA A 97 7.68 -1.32 -11.05
C ALA A 97 8.92 -2.18 -10.86
N MET A 98 8.75 -3.50 -10.71
CA MET A 98 9.83 -4.46 -10.54
C MET A 98 10.64 -4.66 -11.83
N VAL A 99 10.01 -4.47 -12.99
CA VAL A 99 10.61 -4.75 -14.31
C VAL A 99 10.83 -3.51 -15.17
N VAL A 100 10.17 -2.39 -14.87
CA VAL A 100 10.18 -1.19 -15.73
C VAL A 100 11.54 -0.53 -15.90
N ALA A 101 12.44 -0.65 -14.92
CA ALA A 101 13.76 -0.03 -14.99
C ALA A 101 14.80 -0.87 -14.26
N SER A 102 16.03 -0.91 -14.78
CA SER A 102 17.17 -1.56 -14.12
C SER A 102 18.00 -0.54 -13.34
N PRO A 103 17.99 -0.56 -11.98
CA PRO A 103 18.82 0.33 -11.18
C PRO A 103 20.32 0.16 -11.43
N GLN A 104 20.77 -1.06 -11.74
CA GLN A 104 22.16 -1.34 -12.07
C GLN A 104 22.58 -0.59 -13.34
N MET A 105 21.75 -0.62 -14.38
CA MET A 105 22.02 0.11 -15.62
C MET A 105 21.97 1.64 -15.41
N MET A 106 21.03 2.14 -14.60
CA MET A 106 20.98 3.56 -14.23
C MET A 106 22.25 4.02 -13.50
N MET A 107 22.78 3.18 -12.63
CA MET A 107 24.05 3.43 -11.95
C MET A 107 25.24 3.39 -12.92
N ASP A 108 25.35 2.33 -13.73
CA ASP A 108 26.51 2.13 -14.62
C ASP A 108 26.59 3.20 -15.72
N GLU A 109 25.46 3.56 -16.33
CA GLU A 109 25.43 4.48 -17.47
C GLU A 109 25.36 5.95 -17.07
N ALA A 110 24.68 6.28 -15.96
CA ALA A 110 24.37 7.66 -15.57
C ALA A 110 24.71 8.02 -14.11
N GLY A 111 25.16 7.06 -13.29
CA GLY A 111 25.47 7.29 -11.88
C GLY A 111 24.24 7.54 -11.00
N ILE A 112 23.05 7.23 -11.49
CA ILE A 112 21.79 7.47 -10.78
C ILE A 112 21.53 6.33 -9.80
N SER A 113 21.47 6.63 -8.49
CA SER A 113 21.11 5.63 -7.48
C SER A 113 19.60 5.44 -7.38
N ALA A 114 19.06 4.58 -8.25
CA ALA A 114 17.65 4.20 -8.22
C ALA A 114 17.36 3.00 -7.30
N TYR A 115 16.10 2.83 -6.89
CA TYR A 115 15.61 1.62 -6.23
C TYR A 115 14.16 1.33 -6.63
N ASN A 116 13.88 0.11 -7.08
CA ASN A 116 12.52 -0.36 -7.36
C ASN A 116 11.85 -0.81 -6.07
N CYS A 117 11.15 0.12 -5.42
CA CYS A 117 10.45 -0.05 -4.15
C CYS A 117 9.07 -0.70 -4.37
N ASN A 118 9.08 -2.01 -4.66
CA ASN A 118 7.90 -2.73 -5.11
C ASN A 118 7.48 -3.93 -4.25
N GLN A 119 6.26 -4.40 -4.47
CA GLN A 119 5.71 -5.60 -3.86
C GLN A 119 4.77 -6.33 -4.85
N LEU A 120 4.83 -7.66 -4.92
CA LEU A 120 3.93 -8.40 -5.82
C LEU A 120 2.45 -8.16 -5.49
N GLY A 121 1.69 -7.70 -6.47
CA GLY A 121 0.27 -7.34 -6.32
C GLY A 121 0.04 -6.25 -5.27
N GLN A 122 0.93 -5.26 -5.18
CA GLN A 122 0.77 -4.10 -4.31
C GLN A 122 -0.55 -3.38 -4.63
N ARG A 123 -1.24 -2.88 -3.59
CA ARG A 123 -2.45 -2.06 -3.77
C ARG A 123 -2.16 -0.60 -3.46
N SER A 124 -2.96 0.30 -4.02
CA SER A 124 -2.85 1.76 -3.86
C SER A 124 -2.59 2.23 -2.41
N PHE A 125 -3.25 1.63 -1.42
CA PHE A 125 -3.04 1.99 -0.02
C PHE A 125 -1.72 1.47 0.56
N ASP A 126 -1.30 0.26 0.18
CA ASP A 126 0.02 -0.27 0.55
C ASP A 126 1.12 0.62 -0.03
N THR A 127 1.00 1.03 -1.31
CA THR A 127 1.91 1.98 -1.96
C THR A 127 2.06 3.27 -1.15
N TYR A 128 0.94 3.86 -0.70
CA TYR A 128 0.97 5.04 0.16
C TYR A 128 1.71 4.79 1.49
N LEU A 129 1.40 3.69 2.18
CA LEU A 129 2.04 3.37 3.46
C LEU A 129 3.54 3.13 3.33
N PHE A 130 3.97 2.39 2.30
CA PHE A 130 5.40 2.13 2.10
C PHE A 130 6.15 3.38 1.70
N THR A 131 5.60 4.19 0.79
CA THR A 131 6.19 5.48 0.42
C THR A 131 6.39 6.34 1.68
N GLN A 132 5.36 6.45 2.53
CA GLN A 132 5.48 7.19 3.79
C GLN A 132 6.57 6.63 4.72
N LYS A 133 6.78 5.31 4.75
CA LYS A 133 7.80 4.68 5.60
C LYS A 133 9.21 4.82 5.03
N ILE A 134 9.40 4.64 3.72
CA ILE A 134 10.69 4.79 3.03
C ILE A 134 11.18 6.24 3.20
N LEU A 135 10.30 7.22 3.01
CA LEU A 135 10.59 8.65 3.16
C LEU A 135 10.85 9.11 4.61
N LYS A 136 10.92 8.19 5.60
CA LYS A 136 11.46 8.47 6.93
C LYS A 136 12.98 8.31 7.00
N LYS A 137 13.56 7.53 6.08
CA LYS A 137 15.00 7.25 6.00
C LYS A 137 15.65 7.77 4.72
N GLN A 138 14.87 7.90 3.65
CA GLN A 138 15.33 8.36 2.34
C GLN A 138 14.80 9.75 2.03
N HIS A 139 15.62 10.54 1.34
CA HIS A 139 15.29 11.86 0.82
C HIS A 139 15.59 11.91 -0.69
N PRO A 140 14.78 11.22 -1.52
CA PRO A 140 15.01 11.17 -2.95
C PRO A 140 14.73 12.51 -3.62
N GLN A 141 15.38 12.71 -4.77
CA GLN A 141 15.27 13.86 -5.63
C GLN A 141 14.02 13.77 -6.51
N VAL A 142 13.52 12.56 -6.78
CA VAL A 142 12.29 12.31 -7.52
C VAL A 142 11.70 10.95 -7.20
N ILE A 143 10.37 10.85 -7.25
CA ILE A 143 9.63 9.58 -7.14
C ILE A 143 8.94 9.31 -8.47
N LEU A 144 9.18 8.12 -9.02
CA LEU A 144 8.45 7.57 -10.14
C LEU A 144 7.39 6.61 -9.59
N LEU A 145 6.11 6.97 -9.73
CA LEU A 145 4.99 6.12 -9.31
C LEU A 145 4.46 5.34 -10.49
N GLU A 146 4.64 4.02 -10.44
CA GLU A 146 4.01 3.11 -11.38
C GLU A 146 2.49 3.15 -11.16
N THR A 147 1.74 3.30 -12.25
CA THR A 147 0.30 3.60 -12.27
C THR A 147 -0.62 2.38 -12.33
N ASN A 148 -0.13 1.17 -12.65
CA ASN A 148 -0.90 -0.08 -12.55
C ASN A 148 -1.46 -0.28 -11.14
N VAL A 149 -0.75 0.09 -10.07
CA VAL A 149 -1.28 0.04 -8.69
C VAL A 149 -2.52 0.90 -8.47
N ILE A 150 -2.76 1.85 -9.37
CA ILE A 150 -3.95 2.72 -9.40
C ILE A 150 -4.97 2.20 -10.42
N ALA A 151 -4.52 1.82 -11.62
CA ALA A 151 -5.37 1.47 -12.75
C ALA A 151 -5.90 0.02 -12.73
N GLN A 152 -5.45 -0.81 -11.79
CA GLN A 152 -5.95 -2.18 -11.63
C GLN A 152 -7.47 -2.20 -11.36
N PRO A 153 -8.24 -3.02 -12.11
CA PRO A 153 -9.67 -3.11 -11.93
C PRO A 153 -9.98 -3.87 -10.64
N THR A 154 -10.41 -3.14 -9.61
CA THR A 154 -10.81 -3.73 -8.33
C THR A 154 -12.16 -3.20 -7.87
N MET A 155 -12.99 -4.11 -7.34
CA MET A 155 -14.25 -3.72 -6.72
C MET A 155 -13.99 -2.83 -5.50
N LEU A 156 -14.81 -1.79 -5.31
CA LEU A 156 -14.73 -0.87 -4.17
C LEU A 156 -14.67 -1.58 -2.81
N LYS A 157 -15.47 -2.65 -2.64
CA LYS A 157 -15.47 -3.45 -1.41
C LYS A 157 -14.13 -4.18 -1.20
N THR A 158 -13.52 -4.66 -2.27
CA THR A 158 -12.20 -5.33 -2.21
C THR A 158 -11.12 -4.33 -1.82
N GLU A 159 -11.09 -3.15 -2.44
CA GLU A 159 -10.13 -2.09 -2.05
C GLU A 159 -10.31 -1.65 -0.59
N ALA A 160 -11.55 -1.49 -0.13
CA ALA A 160 -11.82 -1.14 1.26
C ALA A 160 -11.35 -2.24 2.24
N LEU A 161 -11.56 -3.52 1.90
CA LEU A 161 -11.09 -4.65 2.70
C LEU A 161 -9.56 -4.72 2.74
N VAL A 162 -8.89 -4.54 1.60
CA VAL A 162 -7.42 -4.54 1.55
C VAL A 162 -6.85 -3.35 2.33
N THR A 163 -7.44 -2.16 2.18
CA THR A 163 -7.07 -0.98 2.98
C THR A 163 -7.19 -1.25 4.48
N ASN A 164 -8.30 -1.83 4.93
CA ASN A 164 -8.49 -2.18 6.34
C ASN A 164 -7.47 -3.24 6.82
N SER A 165 -7.19 -4.24 5.98
CA SER A 165 -6.17 -5.26 6.26
C SER A 165 -4.79 -4.63 6.40
N ALA A 166 -4.41 -3.71 5.52
CA ALA A 166 -3.15 -2.99 5.57
C ALA A 166 -3.01 -2.11 6.82
N ILE A 167 -4.08 -1.42 7.26
CA ILE A 167 -4.08 -0.69 8.53
C ILE A 167 -3.83 -1.63 9.72
N ILE A 168 -4.50 -2.79 9.73
CA ILE A 168 -4.33 -3.80 10.78
C ILE A 168 -2.90 -4.35 10.78
N ASN A 169 -2.34 -4.64 9.60
CA ASN A 169 -0.96 -5.08 9.41
C ASN A 169 0.06 -4.04 9.90
N ASP A 170 -0.22 -2.75 9.70
CA ASP A 170 0.63 -1.67 10.19
C ASP A 170 0.59 -1.53 11.71
N LEU A 171 -0.60 -1.66 12.31
CA LEU A 171 -0.76 -1.64 13.76
C LEU A 171 -0.13 -2.86 14.43
N PHE A 172 -0.26 -4.04 13.82
CA PHE A 172 0.21 -5.33 14.31
C PHE A 172 1.00 -6.09 13.22
N PRO A 173 2.28 -5.75 12.99
CA PRO A 173 3.14 -6.42 12.00
C PRO A 173 3.17 -7.95 12.09
N VAL A 174 2.93 -8.52 13.28
CA VAL A 174 2.80 -9.98 13.45
C VAL A 174 1.77 -10.62 12.54
N ILE A 175 0.75 -9.91 12.08
CA ILE A 175 -0.27 -10.46 11.17
C ILE A 175 0.32 -10.64 9.77
N ARG A 176 1.01 -9.62 9.26
CA ARG A 176 1.68 -9.67 7.96
C ARG A 176 2.82 -10.68 7.97
N TYR A 177 3.66 -10.61 9.00
CA TYR A 177 4.89 -11.39 9.14
C TYR A 177 4.71 -12.65 9.98
N HIS A 178 3.48 -13.15 10.13
CA HIS A 178 3.21 -14.27 11.03
C HIS A 178 4.09 -15.47 10.71
N SER A 179 4.32 -15.78 9.42
CA SER A 179 5.15 -16.91 8.96
C SER A 179 6.60 -16.86 9.44
N ASN A 180 7.12 -15.71 9.86
CA ASN A 180 8.51 -15.57 10.28
C ASN A 180 8.87 -16.38 11.53
N TRP A 181 7.88 -16.92 12.26
CA TRP A 181 8.12 -17.90 13.32
C TRP A 181 8.92 -19.12 12.82
N ARG A 182 8.81 -19.46 11.53
CA ARG A 182 9.58 -20.55 10.91
C ARG A 182 11.08 -20.24 10.84
N TYR A 183 11.45 -19.03 10.43
CA TYR A 183 12.85 -18.58 10.44
C TYR A 183 13.39 -18.45 11.87
N LEU A 184 12.61 -17.86 12.79
CA LEU A 184 13.02 -17.71 14.19
C LEU A 184 13.19 -19.05 14.93
N SER A 185 12.47 -20.09 14.51
CA SER A 185 12.57 -21.44 15.07
C SER A 185 13.65 -22.31 14.39
N GLY A 186 14.32 -21.80 13.35
CA GLY A 186 15.30 -22.55 12.56
C GLY A 186 14.68 -23.67 11.73
N LEU A 187 13.38 -23.60 11.44
CA LEU A 187 12.70 -24.56 10.55
C LEU A 187 12.95 -24.27 9.07
N GLU A 188 13.22 -23.00 8.75
CA GLU A 188 13.56 -22.51 7.42
C GLU A 188 14.76 -21.56 7.55
N GLU A 189 15.70 -21.66 6.62
CA GLU A 189 16.79 -20.69 6.50
C GLU A 189 16.32 -19.50 5.65
N PRO A 190 16.60 -18.25 6.04
CA PRO A 190 16.26 -17.11 5.21
C PRO A 190 17.03 -17.11 3.88
N GLU A 191 16.39 -16.65 2.82
CA GLU A 191 17.06 -16.47 1.53
C GLU A 191 17.89 -15.19 1.51
N ALA A 192 18.99 -15.20 0.76
CA ALA A 192 19.83 -14.02 0.61
C ALA A 192 19.03 -12.83 0.04
N TYR A 193 19.36 -11.66 0.58
CA TYR A 193 18.77 -10.37 0.28
C TYR A 193 19.00 -9.95 -1.18
N ASP A 194 18.13 -9.05 -1.64
CA ASP A 194 18.07 -8.45 -2.97
C ASP A 194 19.43 -7.88 -3.44
N VAL A 195 19.99 -8.48 -4.48
CA VAL A 195 21.25 -8.05 -5.13
C VAL A 195 21.02 -7.01 -6.22
N GLU A 196 19.76 -6.78 -6.64
CA GLU A 196 19.41 -5.98 -7.84
C GLU A 196 18.58 -4.73 -7.51
N ARG A 197 18.56 -4.29 -6.24
CA ARG A 197 17.84 -3.08 -5.78
C ARG A 197 16.37 -3.03 -6.22
N GLY A 198 15.70 -4.16 -6.11
CA GLY A 198 14.27 -4.36 -6.34
C GLY A 198 13.92 -4.72 -7.78
N TYR A 199 14.91 -4.78 -8.67
CA TYR A 199 14.72 -5.18 -10.06
C TYR A 199 14.68 -6.71 -10.20
N GLU A 200 13.71 -7.22 -10.96
CA GLU A 200 13.68 -8.63 -11.33
C GLU A 200 14.09 -8.80 -12.80
N LYS A 201 15.29 -9.34 -13.01
CA LYS A 201 15.79 -9.62 -14.35
C LYS A 201 15.11 -10.87 -14.91
N ILE A 202 14.14 -10.66 -15.81
CA ILE A 202 13.51 -11.73 -16.58
C ILE A 202 14.23 -11.84 -17.92
N GLU A 203 14.83 -13.00 -18.22
CA GLU A 203 15.50 -13.26 -19.52
C GLU A 203 14.62 -14.07 -20.48
N VAL A 204 13.49 -14.57 -19.99
CA VAL A 204 12.52 -15.35 -20.77
C VAL A 204 11.88 -14.47 -21.84
N VAL A 205 11.66 -15.06 -23.01
CA VAL A 205 10.87 -14.48 -24.10
C VAL A 205 9.61 -15.33 -24.27
N ASP A 206 8.46 -14.74 -23.96
CA ASP A 206 7.14 -15.32 -24.24
C ASP A 206 6.30 -14.28 -25.00
N PRO A 207 6.27 -14.34 -26.34
CA PRO A 207 5.70 -13.29 -27.18
C PRO A 207 4.22 -12.96 -26.91
N TYR A 208 3.88 -11.67 -26.90
CA TYR A 208 2.49 -11.24 -26.98
C TYR A 208 1.98 -11.35 -28.42
N ASN A 209 0.95 -12.17 -28.62
CA ASN A 209 0.32 -12.41 -29.92
C ASN A 209 -1.13 -11.88 -29.98
N GLY A 210 -1.50 -10.99 -29.06
CA GLY A 210 -2.83 -10.39 -29.02
C GLY A 210 -3.02 -9.28 -30.06
N GLU A 211 -4.18 -8.64 -30.01
CA GLU A 211 -4.51 -7.51 -30.89
C GLU A 211 -3.86 -6.21 -30.39
N GLU A 212 -3.96 -5.13 -31.17
CA GLU A 212 -3.55 -3.80 -30.71
C GLU A 212 -4.38 -3.42 -29.47
N TYR A 213 -3.69 -3.04 -28.38
CA TYR A 213 -4.28 -2.79 -27.07
C TYR A 213 -4.33 -1.29 -26.72
N MET A 214 -3.52 -0.47 -27.38
CA MET A 214 -3.50 0.99 -27.26
C MET A 214 -4.21 1.66 -28.44
N VAL A 215 -5.46 1.27 -28.68
CA VAL A 215 -6.31 1.92 -29.68
C VAL A 215 -6.76 3.27 -29.16
N GLU A 216 -6.34 4.36 -29.81
CA GLU A 216 -6.69 5.72 -29.43
C GLU A 216 -8.21 5.92 -29.34
N THR A 217 -8.64 6.62 -28.29
CA THR A 217 -10.05 6.91 -28.03
C THR A 217 -10.18 8.12 -27.12
N GLU A 218 -11.37 8.71 -27.09
CA GLU A 218 -11.76 9.76 -26.14
C GLU A 218 -12.38 9.18 -24.85
N GLU A 219 -12.56 7.86 -24.78
CA GLU A 219 -13.14 7.20 -23.61
C GLU A 219 -12.18 7.27 -22.41
N ARG A 220 -12.76 7.34 -21.21
CA ARG A 220 -12.02 7.27 -19.93
C ARG A 220 -12.35 5.95 -19.26
N GLY A 221 -11.32 5.26 -18.76
CA GLY A 221 -11.45 4.02 -18.03
C GLY A 221 -11.86 4.24 -16.59
N ASP A 222 -12.69 3.35 -16.06
CA ASP A 222 -13.10 3.40 -14.65
C ASP A 222 -11.92 3.05 -13.74
N ILE A 223 -11.48 4.01 -12.92
CA ILE A 223 -10.52 3.81 -11.84
C ILE A 223 -11.23 3.94 -10.50
N ASN A 224 -10.92 3.02 -9.59
CA ASN A 224 -11.51 2.98 -8.26
C ASN A 224 -11.24 4.28 -7.48
N CYS A 225 -12.27 4.89 -6.89
CA CYS A 225 -12.13 6.14 -6.16
C CYS A 225 -11.24 6.03 -4.91
N ILE A 226 -11.13 4.85 -4.29
CA ILE A 226 -10.17 4.60 -3.19
C ILE A 226 -8.74 4.65 -3.73
N ALA A 227 -8.49 4.11 -4.93
CA ALA A 227 -7.18 4.16 -5.57
C ALA A 227 -6.79 5.62 -5.90
N ILE A 228 -7.69 6.39 -6.51
CA ILE A 228 -7.48 7.84 -6.74
C ILE A 228 -7.27 8.59 -5.43
N TYR A 229 -8.01 8.27 -4.37
CA TYR A 229 -7.81 8.89 -3.06
C TYR A 229 -6.43 8.59 -2.46
N ASN A 230 -5.90 7.39 -2.65
CA ASN A 230 -4.55 7.03 -2.20
C ASN A 230 -3.46 7.65 -3.07
N LEU A 231 -3.68 7.76 -4.38
CA LEU A 231 -2.82 8.55 -5.28
C LEU A 231 -2.74 10.01 -4.81
N ASP A 232 -3.88 10.61 -4.46
CA ASP A 232 -3.96 11.95 -3.87
C ASP A 232 -3.16 12.09 -2.58
N LYS A 233 -3.08 11.04 -1.76
CA LYS A 233 -2.27 11.03 -0.54
C LYS A 233 -0.78 10.95 -0.85
N ILE A 234 -0.38 10.14 -1.83
CA ILE A 234 1.01 10.05 -2.27
C ILE A 234 1.46 11.41 -2.83
N ARG A 235 0.67 12.01 -3.71
CA ARG A 235 0.92 13.35 -4.26
C ARG A 235 1.11 14.40 -3.16
N LYS A 236 0.17 14.48 -2.20
CA LYS A 236 0.28 15.43 -1.08
C LYS A 236 1.52 15.18 -0.21
N LEU A 237 1.86 13.92 0.03
CA LEU A 237 3.07 13.56 0.78
C LEU A 237 4.34 14.02 0.05
N CYS A 238 4.36 13.91 -1.29
CA CYS A 238 5.45 14.40 -2.13
C CYS A 238 5.53 15.94 -2.07
N ASP A 239 4.39 16.64 -2.22
CA ASP A 239 4.31 18.10 -2.08
C ASP A 239 4.84 18.58 -0.71
N GLU A 240 4.38 17.95 0.37
CA GLU A 240 4.78 18.29 1.74
C GLU A 240 6.29 18.15 1.98
N LYS A 241 6.92 17.22 1.25
CA LYS A 241 8.36 16.96 1.32
C LYS A 241 9.17 17.68 0.24
N ASN A 242 8.51 18.42 -0.67
CA ASN A 242 9.10 19.04 -1.85
C ASN A 242 9.83 18.03 -2.75
N ILE A 243 9.23 16.85 -2.94
CA ILE A 243 9.75 15.81 -3.81
C ILE A 243 8.91 15.80 -5.09
N PRO A 244 9.49 16.01 -6.28
CA PRO A 244 8.83 15.79 -7.56
C PRO A 244 8.22 14.38 -7.66
N LEU A 245 6.98 14.30 -8.12
CA LEU A 245 6.28 13.05 -8.38
C LEU A 245 5.99 12.95 -9.88
N VAL A 246 6.47 11.90 -10.52
CA VAL A 246 6.20 11.56 -11.91
C VAL A 246 5.39 10.29 -11.94
N LEU A 247 4.33 10.26 -12.73
CA LEU A 247 3.58 9.04 -13.00
C LEU A 247 4.25 8.28 -14.13
N ILE A 248 4.36 6.95 -14.02
CA ILE A 248 4.85 6.10 -15.10
C ILE A 248 3.91 4.91 -15.31
N SER A 249 3.81 4.41 -16.55
CA SER A 249 3.16 3.12 -16.84
C SER A 249 4.16 2.23 -17.57
N SER A 250 4.46 1.07 -17.00
CA SER A 250 5.24 0.03 -17.69
C SER A 250 4.50 -0.44 -18.95
N PRO A 251 5.20 -0.81 -20.04
CA PRO A 251 4.55 -1.47 -21.18
C PRO A 251 3.88 -2.77 -20.73
N SER A 252 2.57 -2.88 -20.90
CA SER A 252 1.80 -4.07 -20.53
C SER A 252 0.46 -4.13 -21.28
N PRO A 253 0.38 -4.91 -22.38
CA PRO A 253 -0.86 -5.23 -23.07
C PRO A 253 -1.97 -5.81 -22.19
N VAL A 254 -1.60 -6.47 -21.09
CA VAL A 254 -2.55 -7.06 -20.15
C VAL A 254 -3.11 -6.02 -19.19
N ASN A 255 -2.24 -5.14 -18.67
CA ASN A 255 -2.62 -4.23 -17.59
C ASN A 255 -3.08 -2.86 -18.07
N MET A 256 -2.63 -2.39 -19.23
CA MET A 256 -2.90 -1.04 -19.72
C MET A 256 -3.75 -1.04 -20.98
N ASN A 257 -4.48 0.06 -21.16
CA ASN A 257 -5.23 0.38 -22.37
C ASN A 257 -5.45 1.88 -22.45
N TYR A 258 -5.88 2.36 -23.63
CA TYR A 258 -6.01 3.79 -23.88
C TYR A 258 -7.04 4.50 -22.97
N PRO A 259 -8.21 3.92 -22.62
CA PRO A 259 -9.08 4.53 -21.63
C PRO A 259 -8.45 4.72 -20.24
N LYS A 260 -7.64 3.76 -19.76
CA LYS A 260 -6.90 3.92 -18.50
C LYS A 260 -5.86 5.02 -18.60
N HIS A 261 -5.13 5.08 -19.72
CA HIS A 261 -4.20 6.16 -20.03
C HIS A 261 -4.90 7.52 -19.91
N ASN A 262 -6.03 7.72 -20.60
CA ASN A 262 -6.77 8.97 -20.56
C ASN A 262 -7.19 9.38 -19.15
N THR A 263 -7.66 8.45 -18.32
CA THR A 263 -8.04 8.76 -16.92
C THR A 263 -6.84 9.19 -16.08
N LEU A 264 -5.68 8.55 -16.27
CA LEU A 264 -4.44 8.90 -15.57
C LEU A 264 -3.84 10.21 -16.09
N GLN A 265 -3.91 10.46 -17.40
CA GLN A 265 -3.49 11.73 -18.02
C GLN A 265 -4.36 12.89 -17.54
N ASP A 266 -5.70 12.72 -17.51
CA ASP A 266 -6.63 13.71 -16.95
C ASP A 266 -6.27 14.03 -15.47
N TYR A 267 -5.84 13.03 -14.70
CA TYR A 267 -5.36 13.24 -13.33
C TYR A 267 -4.03 14.00 -13.30
N ALA A 268 -3.06 13.60 -14.11
CA ALA A 268 -1.73 14.21 -14.19
C ALA A 268 -1.85 15.70 -14.58
N ASP A 269 -2.57 16.01 -15.65
CA ASP A 269 -2.79 17.37 -16.17
C ASP A 269 -3.44 18.27 -15.12
N LYS A 270 -4.48 17.77 -14.46
CA LYS A 270 -5.20 18.50 -13.40
C LYS A 270 -4.28 18.87 -12.24
N HIS A 271 -3.27 18.06 -11.97
CA HIS A 271 -2.36 18.22 -10.84
C HIS A 271 -0.97 18.74 -11.23
N GLY A 272 -0.73 19.01 -12.52
CA GLY A 272 0.56 19.45 -13.02
C GLY A 272 1.68 18.44 -12.79
N LEU A 273 1.36 17.14 -12.92
CA LEU A 273 2.33 16.06 -12.83
C LEU A 273 2.76 15.65 -14.24
N ASP A 274 4.03 15.27 -14.39
CA ASP A 274 4.47 14.57 -15.59
C ASP A 274 3.93 13.14 -15.57
N PHE A 275 3.55 12.64 -16.75
CA PHE A 275 3.10 11.27 -16.95
C PHE A 275 3.80 10.65 -18.16
N ILE A 276 4.60 9.62 -17.90
CA ILE A 276 5.32 8.85 -18.93
C ILE A 276 4.62 7.51 -19.08
N ASP A 277 3.74 7.41 -20.08
CA ASP A 277 3.09 6.14 -20.41
C ASP A 277 3.87 5.42 -21.51
N PHE A 278 4.65 4.41 -21.14
CA PHE A 278 5.43 3.63 -22.11
C PHE A 278 4.57 2.78 -23.04
N ASN A 279 3.27 2.60 -22.76
CA ASN A 279 2.34 1.96 -23.68
C ASN A 279 2.00 2.89 -24.85
N VAL A 280 1.89 4.20 -24.60
CA VAL A 280 1.73 5.20 -25.66
C VAL A 280 3.05 5.39 -26.42
N LEU A 281 4.17 5.42 -25.70
CA LEU A 281 5.51 5.60 -26.29
C LEU A 281 6.10 4.32 -26.90
N LYS A 282 5.38 3.19 -26.88
CA LYS A 282 5.91 1.86 -27.24
C LYS A 282 6.63 1.82 -28.59
N ASP A 283 6.09 2.53 -29.58
CA ASP A 283 6.64 2.58 -30.94
C ASP A 283 7.86 3.51 -31.02
N GLU A 284 7.89 4.59 -30.22
CA GLU A 284 9.00 5.53 -30.13
C GLU A 284 10.23 4.89 -29.47
N ILE A 285 10.03 4.19 -28.36
CA ILE A 285 11.11 3.48 -27.64
C ILE A 285 11.42 2.11 -28.27
N GLY A 286 10.61 1.68 -29.24
CA GLY A 286 10.82 0.47 -30.03
C GLY A 286 10.57 -0.83 -29.27
N ILE A 287 9.52 -0.90 -28.44
CA ILE A 287 9.07 -2.16 -27.83
C ILE A 287 8.67 -3.15 -28.93
N ASP A 288 9.30 -4.32 -28.91
CA ASP A 288 9.01 -5.45 -29.79
C ASP A 288 8.31 -6.55 -28.97
N TRP A 289 6.99 -6.62 -29.07
CA TRP A 289 6.18 -7.63 -28.38
C TRP A 289 6.51 -9.08 -28.72
N SER A 290 7.31 -9.32 -29.76
CA SER A 290 7.83 -10.65 -30.07
C SER A 290 9.08 -11.02 -29.27
N GLN A 291 9.76 -10.07 -28.62
CA GLN A 291 11.02 -10.26 -27.91
C GLN A 291 11.04 -9.69 -26.49
N ASP A 292 10.29 -8.62 -26.21
CA ASP A 292 10.48 -7.76 -25.02
C ASP A 292 9.56 -8.10 -23.85
N THR A 293 8.90 -9.26 -23.86
CA THR A 293 8.01 -9.70 -22.77
C THR A 293 8.33 -11.13 -22.34
N GLY A 294 8.18 -11.37 -21.02
CA GLY A 294 8.48 -12.66 -20.40
C GLY A 294 7.27 -13.57 -20.21
N ASP A 295 6.06 -13.08 -20.44
CA ASP A 295 4.81 -13.74 -20.06
C ASP A 295 3.61 -13.30 -20.91
N ALA A 296 3.82 -13.17 -22.22
CA ALA A 296 2.78 -12.83 -23.19
C ALA A 296 2.10 -11.49 -22.90
N GLY A 297 2.90 -10.46 -22.59
CA GLY A 297 2.47 -9.07 -22.52
C GLY A 297 1.94 -8.61 -21.16
N ASP A 298 2.16 -9.36 -20.08
CA ASP A 298 1.88 -8.87 -18.73
C ASP A 298 3.06 -8.02 -18.25
N HIS A 299 4.26 -8.60 -18.19
CA HIS A 299 5.50 -7.95 -17.80
C HIS A 299 6.50 -7.91 -18.96
N ILE A 300 7.20 -6.79 -19.10
CA ILE A 300 8.38 -6.72 -19.95
C ILE A 300 9.51 -7.56 -19.35
N ASN A 301 10.36 -8.10 -20.22
CA ASN A 301 11.60 -8.76 -19.83
C ASN A 301 12.78 -7.78 -19.85
N CYS A 302 14.01 -8.27 -19.63
CA CYS A 302 15.18 -7.40 -19.56
C CYS A 302 15.49 -6.65 -20.87
N TYR A 303 15.06 -7.14 -22.04
CA TYR A 303 15.24 -6.44 -23.32
C TYR A 303 14.30 -5.23 -23.44
N GLY A 304 13.05 -5.37 -23.01
CA GLY A 304 12.13 -4.25 -22.87
C GLY A 304 12.58 -3.26 -21.80
N ALA A 305 13.04 -3.78 -20.65
CA ALA A 305 13.52 -2.97 -19.54
C ALA A 305 14.73 -2.11 -19.91
N GLU A 306 15.63 -2.60 -20.78
CA GLU A 306 16.76 -1.82 -21.30
C GLU A 306 16.27 -0.56 -22.04
N LYS A 307 15.18 -0.67 -22.81
CA LYS A 307 14.63 0.45 -23.61
C LYS A 307 13.97 1.49 -22.72
N THR A 308 13.12 1.05 -21.78
CA THR A 308 12.49 1.94 -20.80
C THR A 308 13.52 2.58 -19.87
N THR A 309 14.56 1.84 -19.45
CA THR A 309 15.65 2.38 -18.61
C THR A 309 16.41 3.49 -19.34
N LYS A 310 16.78 3.31 -20.62
CA LYS A 310 17.45 4.35 -21.41
C LYS A 310 16.60 5.62 -21.52
N TYR A 311 15.30 5.45 -21.76
CA TYR A 311 14.38 6.59 -21.79
C TYR A 311 14.36 7.31 -20.44
N LEU A 312 14.22 6.57 -19.33
CA LEU A 312 14.19 7.14 -17.99
C LEU A 312 15.50 7.85 -17.63
N ILE A 313 16.67 7.30 -17.98
CA ILE A 313 17.96 7.97 -17.78
C ILE A 313 17.96 9.34 -18.44
N ASN A 314 17.65 9.41 -19.74
CA ASN A 314 17.63 10.68 -20.48
C ASN A 314 16.63 11.67 -19.87
N TYR A 315 15.41 11.19 -19.58
CA TYR A 315 14.38 12.02 -18.96
C TYR A 315 14.84 12.58 -17.60
N LEU A 316 15.48 11.74 -16.77
CA LEU A 316 15.93 12.15 -15.45
C LEU A 316 17.09 13.16 -15.52
N GLU A 317 18.08 12.93 -16.38
CA GLU A 317 19.21 13.85 -16.58
C GLU A 317 18.77 15.21 -17.17
N GLU A 318 17.74 15.23 -18.01
CA GLU A 318 17.22 16.46 -18.61
C GLU A 318 16.38 17.31 -17.63
N ASN A 319 15.72 16.66 -16.65
CA ASN A 319 14.71 17.30 -15.81
C ASN A 319 15.11 17.47 -14.33
N TYR A 320 16.13 16.76 -13.85
CA TYR A 320 16.53 16.78 -12.45
C TYR A 320 18.05 16.90 -12.28
N ASP A 321 18.48 17.58 -11.20
CA ASP A 321 19.88 17.67 -10.79
C ASP A 321 20.21 16.47 -9.90
N LEU A 322 20.60 15.35 -10.53
CA LEU A 322 20.95 14.11 -9.85
C LEU A 322 22.47 13.99 -9.63
N PRO A 323 22.91 13.51 -8.46
CA PRO A 323 24.31 13.18 -8.22
C PRO A 323 24.77 12.02 -9.12
N ASP A 324 26.05 12.03 -9.48
CA ASP A 324 26.71 10.94 -10.20
C ASP A 324 27.53 10.10 -9.23
N HIS A 325 27.07 8.88 -8.99
CA HIS A 325 27.65 7.95 -8.00
C HIS A 325 28.62 6.92 -8.59
N ARG A 326 29.03 7.04 -9.86
CA ARG A 326 29.90 6.03 -10.50
C ARG A 326 31.29 5.89 -9.86
N GLU A 327 31.73 6.87 -9.08
CA GLU A 327 33.05 6.91 -8.45
C GLU A 327 33.01 6.71 -6.91
N ASP A 328 31.85 6.39 -6.33
CA ASP A 328 31.64 6.25 -4.88
C ASP A 328 32.14 4.94 -4.25
#